data_AF-A0A2P2MT18-F1
#
_entry.id   AF-A0A2P2MT18-F1
#
_cell.length_a   1.000
_cell.length_b   1.000
_cell.length_c   1.000
_cell.angle_alpha   90.00
_cell.angle_beta   90.00
_cell.angle_gamma   90.00
#
_symmetry.space_group_name_H-M   'P 1'
#
loop_
_entity.id
_entity.type
_entity.pdbx_description
1 polymer ?
#
loop_
_entity_poly.entity_id
_entity_poly.type
_entity_poly.pdbx_seq_one_letter_code
_entity_poly.pdbx_strand_id
1 'polypeptide(L)'
;MADALSVIPASVLRTISDKLYEKRKNAAIEVEGIVKQLAAAGDHEKISAVIKLLTMEFTSSPQANHRKGGLIGLAAATVGLTSEAAQHLEVFDWK
;
A
#
# COMPACT_ATOMS: atom_id res chain seq x y z
N MET A 1 7.19 14.43 -10.66
CA MET A 1 7.56 13.05 -10.30
C MET A 1 7.26 12.91 -8.82
N ALA A 2 6.19 12.20 -8.47
CA ALA A 2 5.87 11.95 -7.06
C ALA A 2 6.77 10.81 -6.59
N ASP A 3 7.79 11.13 -5.79
CA ASP A 3 8.69 10.14 -5.21
C ASP A 3 7.91 9.26 -4.23
N ALA A 4 7.38 8.13 -4.69
CA ALA A 4 6.74 7.14 -3.81
C ALA A 4 7.65 6.69 -2.65
N LEU A 5 8.98 6.79 -2.84
CA LEU A 5 10.02 6.59 -1.83
C LEU A 5 10.06 7.65 -0.73
N SER A 6 9.51 8.85 -0.99
CA SER A 6 9.37 9.91 0.03
C SER A 6 8.15 9.69 0.93
N VAL A 7 7.17 8.91 0.45
CA VAL A 7 5.94 8.64 1.17
C VAL A 7 6.03 7.33 1.96
N ILE A 8 6.58 6.27 1.36
CA ILE A 8 6.80 5.00 2.07
C ILE A 8 8.23 4.97 2.61
N PRO A 9 8.42 4.76 3.93
CA PRO A 9 9.75 4.61 4.50
C PRO A 9 10.49 3.45 3.85
N ALA A 10 11.78 3.62 3.57
CA ALA A 10 12.63 2.55 3.06
C ALA A 10 12.68 1.33 4.02
N SER A 11 12.42 1.52 5.32
CA SER A 11 12.28 0.42 6.28
C SER A 11 11.10 -0.47 5.93
N VAL A 12 9.95 0.11 5.57
CA VAL A 12 8.71 -0.58 5.21
C VAL A 12 8.89 -1.39 3.93
N LEU A 13 9.54 -0.81 2.90
CA LEU A 13 9.89 -1.53 1.67
C LEU A 13 10.80 -2.73 1.96
N ARG A 14 11.72 -2.60 2.92
CA ARG A 14 12.63 -3.67 3.33
C ARG A 14 11.92 -4.74 4.17
N THR A 15 11.01 -4.37 5.07
CA THR A 15 10.25 -5.31 5.91
C THR A 15 9.15 -6.05 5.13
N ILE A 16 8.60 -5.45 4.06
CA ILE A 16 7.62 -6.12 3.20
C ILE A 16 8.24 -7.33 2.46
N SER A 17 9.54 -7.29 2.19
CA SER A 17 10.29 -8.39 1.56
C SER A 17 11.07 -9.26 2.54
N ASP A 18 10.82 -9.10 3.84
CA ASP A 18 11.49 -9.88 4.87
C ASP A 18 11.03 -11.35 4.81
N LYS A 19 11.91 -12.27 5.23
CA LYS A 19 11.57 -13.70 5.34
C LYS A 19 10.47 -13.93 6.37
N LEU A 20 10.42 -13.12 7.42
CA LEU A 20 9.43 -13.22 8.49
C LEU A 20 8.06 -12.70 8.04
N TYR A 21 7.03 -13.54 8.16
CA TYR A 21 5.66 -13.17 7.82
C TYR A 21 5.13 -12.03 8.69
N GLU A 22 5.42 -12.03 9.99
CA GLU A 22 5.01 -10.96 10.92
C GLU A 22 5.53 -9.58 10.49
N LYS A 23 6.78 -9.51 10.01
CA LYS A 23 7.33 -8.27 9.47
C LYS A 23 6.64 -7.81 8.19
N ARG A 24 6.24 -8.73 7.30
CA ARG A 24 5.46 -8.39 6.11
C ARG A 24 4.09 -7.84 6.47
N LYS A 25 3.45 -8.40 7.50
CA LYS A 25 2.17 -7.92 8.01
C LYS A 25 2.30 -6.52 8.60
N ASN A 26 3.30 -6.27 9.45
CA ASN A 26 3.54 -4.94 10.02
C ASN A 26 3.84 -3.90 8.93
N ALA A 27 4.67 -4.25 7.95
CA ALA A 27 4.97 -3.38 6.83
C ALA A 27 3.70 -3.02 6.04
N ALA A 28 2.83 -4.00 5.78
CA ALA A 28 1.57 -3.75 5.09
C ALA A 28 0.62 -2.83 5.89
N ILE A 29 0.56 -3.00 7.21
CA ILE A 29 -0.23 -2.12 8.08
C ILE A 29 0.31 -0.68 8.04
N GLU A 30 1.63 -0.48 8.03
CA GLU A 30 2.21 0.86 7.85
C GLU A 30 1.88 1.44 6.46
N VAL A 31 1.99 0.65 5.39
CA VAL A 31 1.61 1.09 4.03
C VAL A 31 0.13 1.49 3.98
N GLU A 32 -0.77 0.70 4.58
CA GLU A 32 -2.19 1.01 4.67
C GLU A 32 -2.43 2.35 5.36
N GLY A 33 -1.78 2.58 6.51
CA GLY A 33 -1.89 3.84 7.25
C GLY A 33 -1.44 5.05 6.43
N ILE A 34 -0.31 4.94 5.74
CA ILE A 34 0.23 5.99 4.88
C ILE A 34 -0.70 6.26 3.70
N VAL A 35 -1.18 5.20 3.03
CA VAL A 35 -2.09 5.34 1.89
C VAL A 35 -3.42 5.95 2.32
N LYS A 36 -3.93 5.60 3.51
CA LYS A 36 -5.13 6.21 4.08
C LYS A 36 -4.94 7.70 4.40
N GLN A 37 -3.78 8.10 4.92
CA GLN A 37 -3.49 9.52 5.15
C GLN A 37 -3.35 10.30 3.84
N LEU A 38 -2.72 9.70 2.83
CA LEU A 38 -2.59 10.30 1.50
C LEU A 38 -3.94 10.43 0.79
N ALA A 39 -4.78 9.39 0.89
CA ALA A 39 -6.11 9.40 0.29
C ALA A 39 -6.93 10.53 0.94
N ALA A 40 -6.87 10.66 2.27
CA ALA A 40 -7.60 11.70 3.00
C ALA A 40 -7.09 13.11 2.68
N ALA A 41 -5.84 13.24 2.25
CA ALA A 41 -5.25 14.47 1.72
C ALA A 41 -5.62 14.74 0.24
N GLY A 42 -6.26 13.78 -0.45
CA GLY A 42 -6.59 13.85 -1.87
C GLY A 42 -5.41 13.55 -2.82
N ASP A 43 -4.29 13.07 -2.28
CA ASP A 43 -3.03 12.82 -2.99
C ASP A 43 -3.04 11.50 -3.80
N HIS A 44 -4.04 11.33 -4.68
CA HIS A 44 -4.21 10.13 -5.49
C HIS A 44 -3.01 9.83 -6.42
N GLU A 45 -2.27 10.84 -6.86
CA GLU A 45 -1.06 10.66 -7.66
C GLU A 45 0.06 9.95 -6.89
N LYS A 46 0.25 10.29 -5.60
CA LYS A 46 1.25 9.64 -4.75
C LYS A 46 0.88 8.19 -4.48
N ILE A 47 -0.40 7.91 -4.26
CA ILE A 47 -0.90 6.55 -4.05
C ILE A 47 -0.71 5.70 -5.31
N SER A 48 -1.05 6.23 -6.48
CA SER A 48 -0.83 5.54 -7.76
C SER A 48 0.65 5.25 -7.99
N ALA A 49 1.53 6.21 -7.67
CA ALA A 49 2.98 6.02 -7.74
C ALA A 49 3.47 4.92 -6.78
N VAL A 50 2.95 4.89 -5.55
CA VAL A 50 3.22 3.85 -4.54
C VAL A 50 2.79 2.46 -5.03
N ILE A 51 1.57 2.33 -5.54
CA ILE A 51 1.04 1.07 -6.06
C ILE A 51 1.86 0.58 -7.26
N LYS A 52 2.22 1.49 -8.18
CA LYS A 52 3.10 1.17 -9.31
C LYS A 52 4.47 0.72 -8.85
N LEU A 53 5.08 1.42 -7.89
CA LEU A 53 6.38 1.05 -7.33
C LEU A 53 6.30 -0.32 -6.66
N LEU A 54 5.29 -0.55 -5.81
CA LEU A 54 5.08 -1.84 -5.15
C LEU A 54 4.89 -2.97 -6.18
N THR A 55 4.13 -2.71 -7.24
CA THR A 55 3.89 -3.70 -8.29
C THR A 55 5.17 -3.96 -9.10
N MET A 56 5.83 -2.91 -9.61
CA MET A 56 7.02 -3.06 -10.45
C MET A 56 8.21 -3.64 -9.67
N GLU A 57 8.50 -3.15 -8.47
CA GLU A 57 9.67 -3.58 -7.68
C GLU A 57 9.48 -4.98 -7.06
N PHE A 58 8.27 -5.31 -6.59
CA PHE A 58 8.06 -6.57 -5.86
C PHE A 58 7.48 -7.71 -6.71
N THR A 59 6.60 -7.43 -7.68
CA THR A 59 6.02 -8.51 -8.52
C THR A 59 6.96 -8.97 -9.62
N SER A 60 7.82 -8.07 -10.12
CA SER A 60 8.83 -8.40 -11.14
C SER A 60 10.06 -9.12 -10.56
N SER A 61 10.18 -9.19 -9.23
CA SER A 61 11.33 -9.83 -8.58
C SER A 61 11.17 -11.36 -8.53
N PRO A 62 12.20 -12.15 -8.87
CA PRO A 62 12.13 -13.62 -8.90
C PRO A 62 11.96 -14.25 -7.52
N GLN A 63 12.14 -13.48 -6.45
CA GLN A 63 12.08 -13.94 -5.08
C GLN A 63 10.63 -14.08 -4.59
N ALA A 64 10.25 -15.28 -4.16
CA ALA A 64 8.92 -15.56 -3.62
C ALA A 64 8.52 -14.65 -2.44
N ASN A 65 9.50 -14.19 -1.65
CA ASN A 65 9.26 -13.26 -0.54
C ASN A 65 8.92 -11.85 -1.02
N HIS A 66 9.58 -11.37 -2.08
CA HIS A 66 9.25 -10.08 -2.69
C HIS A 66 7.84 -10.11 -3.28
N ARG A 67 7.48 -11.14 -4.08
CA ARG A 67 6.09 -11.29 -4.59
C ARG A 67 5.04 -11.29 -3.48
N LYS A 68 5.28 -12.07 -2.41
CA LYS A 68 4.34 -12.14 -1.27
C LYS A 68 4.25 -10.79 -0.55
N GLY A 69 5.36 -10.10 -0.36
CA GLY A 69 5.40 -8.74 0.20
C GLY A 69 4.60 -7.74 -0.63
N GLY A 70 4.85 -7.71 -1.95
CA GLY A 70 4.15 -6.84 -2.89
C GLY A 70 2.64 -7.06 -2.91
N LEU A 71 2.18 -8.32 -2.91
CA LEU A 71 0.75 -8.65 -2.87
C LEU A 71 0.07 -8.18 -1.58
N ILE A 72 0.70 -8.38 -0.43
CA ILE A 72 0.15 -7.93 0.86
C ILE A 72 0.14 -6.40 0.93
N GLY A 73 1.21 -5.75 0.47
CA GLY A 73 1.28 -4.28 0.39
C GLY A 73 0.27 -3.69 -0.57
N LEU A 74 0.00 -4.35 -1.70
CA LEU A 74 -1.01 -3.94 -2.66
C LEU A 74 -2.43 -4.09 -2.08
N ALA A 75 -2.70 -5.19 -1.37
CA ALA A 75 -3.96 -5.39 -0.67
C ALA A 75 -4.16 -4.29 0.39
N ALA A 76 -3.15 -4.02 1.21
CA ALA A 76 -3.15 -2.94 2.20
C ALA A 76 -3.38 -1.55 1.57
N ALA A 77 -2.68 -1.23 0.48
CA ALA A 77 -2.91 0.02 -0.25
C ALA A 77 -4.34 0.12 -0.79
N THR A 78 -4.89 -0.98 -1.31
CA THR A 78 -6.28 -1.03 -1.79
C THR A 78 -7.28 -0.86 -0.64
N VAL A 79 -7.04 -1.48 0.52
CA VAL A 79 -7.89 -1.32 1.72
C VAL A 79 -7.84 0.11 2.26
N GLY A 80 -6.67 0.74 2.27
CA GLY A 80 -6.50 2.15 2.67
C GLY A 80 -7.31 3.10 1.78
N LEU A 81 -7.28 2.88 0.46
CA LEU A 81 -8.11 3.60 -0.52
C LEU A 81 -9.61 3.31 -0.38
N THR A 82 -9.99 2.03 -0.29
CA THR A 82 -11.39 1.60 -0.18
C THR A 82 -12.04 2.09 1.11
N SER A 83 -11.30 2.22 2.20
CA SER A 83 -11.84 2.74 3.47
C SER A 83 -12.36 4.17 3.31
N GLU A 84 -11.73 4.97 2.45
CA GLU A 84 -12.20 6.32 2.16
C GLU A 84 -13.37 6.34 1.18
N ALA A 85 -13.32 5.48 0.15
CA ALA A 85 -14.47 5.25 -0.71
C ALA A 85 -15.68 4.76 0.09
N ALA A 86 -15.48 3.92 1.12
CA ALA A 86 -16.52 3.42 2.03
C ALA A 86 -17.07 4.54 2.93
N GLN A 87 -16.23 5.44 3.44
CA GLN A 87 -16.69 6.64 4.15
C GLN A 87 -17.52 7.58 3.25
N HIS A 88 -17.30 7.55 1.93
CA HIS A 88 -18.16 8.23 0.96
C HIS A 88 -19.38 7.40 0.49
N LEU A 89 -19.36 6.08 0.67
CA LEU A 89 -20.40 5.15 0.20
C LEU A 89 -21.50 4.89 1.24
N GLU A 90 -21.26 5.17 2.53
CA GLU A 90 -22.31 5.08 3.58
C GLU A 90 -23.46 6.10 3.39
N VAL A 91 -23.37 7.02 2.43
CA VAL A 91 -24.49 7.93 2.07
C VAL A 91 -25.45 7.31 1.02
N PHE A 92 -25.10 6.17 0.42
CA PHE A 92 -25.93 5.48 -0.58
C PHE A 92 -26.33 4.06 -0.12
N ASP A 93 -26.80 3.94 1.13
CA ASP A 93 -27.68 2.85 1.53
C ASP A 93 -29.07 3.09 0.90
N TRP A 94 -29.26 2.69 -0.36
CA TRP A 94 -30.59 2.61 -0.96
C TRP A 94 -31.23 1.28 -0.56
N LYS A 95 -32.08 1.38 0.46
CA LYS A 95 -33.31 0.63 0.74
C LYS A 95 -33.73 -0.47 -0.25
#